data_AF-A0A1M5L8Z5-F1
#
_entry.id   AF-A0A1M5L8Z5-F1
#
_cell.length_a   1.000
_cell.length_b   1.000
_cell.length_c   1.000
_cell.angle_alpha   90.00
_cell.angle_beta   90.00
_cell.angle_gamma   90.00
#
_symmetry.space_group_name_H-M   'P 1'
#
loop_
_entity.id
_entity.type
_entity.pdbx_description
1 polymer ?
#
loop_
_entity_poly.entity_id
_entity_poly.type
_entity_poly.pdbx_seq_one_letter_code
_entity_poly.pdbx_strand_id
1 'polypeptide(L)'
;MSENTTDVRLRSRIWSLLRALVFVCVIIFIWLGMAKTACAFVLIALIMGWVNLYQLRSQEIEKPYYRLWLNVVDGLLQFSVMTSIFVRDLYYSESAEKLLGIGCAFILGRLIAHSLFSLGVLREGKKLPQKRRWSKLANLATTVTMGVYLLNLEDYQQICMVATILLIVASTVAYAYWYYRDPAHRKPLSIASQLTMSRIVLTPFFLWVFFYDNDLNYSNNSIVFKVLALAMVLGFMLTDFLDGKLARAMGEVSTLGKYLDPFSDKISNMTIFMCFIATDYAPVWMVALIYFRESSVETLRTLAASEGLIMPARRSGKWKTALQGIGIVAILLGAIEPVRALVPGLSDIWHIFPTIVMGIITAITIISGIDYFVSSKHILKKFV
;
A
#
# COMPACT_ATOMS: atom_id res chain seq x y z
N MET A 1 30.58 21.22 -22.73
CA MET A 1 30.78 19.99 -21.93
C MET A 1 29.43 19.32 -21.71
N SER A 2 28.95 18.56 -22.69
CA SER A 2 27.79 17.69 -22.52
C SER A 2 28.28 16.33 -22.04
N GLU A 3 28.38 16.16 -20.73
CA GLU A 3 28.56 14.83 -20.15
C GLU A 3 27.39 13.97 -20.65
N ASN A 4 27.71 12.80 -21.23
CA ASN A 4 26.74 12.00 -21.99
C ASN A 4 25.59 11.60 -21.06
N THR A 5 24.36 12.04 -21.36
CA THR A 5 23.20 11.89 -20.45
C THR A 5 22.87 10.44 -20.09
N THR A 6 23.44 9.47 -20.81
CA THR A 6 23.42 8.03 -20.57
C THR A 6 24.35 7.60 -19.43
N ASP A 7 25.58 8.12 -19.35
CA ASP A 7 26.55 7.77 -18.30
C ASP A 7 26.11 8.24 -16.92
N VAL A 8 25.50 9.42 -16.87
CA VAL A 8 24.93 9.96 -15.62
C VAL A 8 23.77 9.08 -15.13
N ARG A 9 22.87 8.66 -16.05
CA ARG A 9 21.75 7.77 -15.69
C ARG A 9 22.23 6.42 -15.19
N LEU A 10 23.27 5.87 -15.81
CA LEU A 10 23.89 4.63 -15.39
C LEU A 10 24.50 4.79 -13.99
N ARG A 11 25.25 5.88 -13.76
CA ARG A 11 25.85 6.20 -12.46
C ARG A 11 24.80 6.33 -11.36
N SER A 12 23.71 7.06 -11.59
CA SER A 12 22.65 7.22 -10.57
C SER A 12 21.91 5.91 -10.26
N ARG A 13 21.67 5.06 -11.28
CA ARG A 13 21.13 3.70 -11.08
C ARG A 13 22.07 2.83 -10.25
N ILE A 14 23.37 2.87 -10.53
CA ILE A 14 24.39 2.14 -9.77
C ILE A 14 24.40 2.61 -8.31
N TRP A 15 24.35 3.92 -8.05
CA TRP A 15 24.27 4.46 -6.69
C TRP A 15 23.00 4.02 -5.95
N SER A 16 21.85 3.98 -6.64
CA SER A 16 20.60 3.48 -6.05
C SER A 16 20.68 1.98 -5.71
N LEU A 17 21.29 1.17 -6.58
CA LEU A 17 21.48 -0.26 -6.35
C LEU A 17 22.46 -0.53 -5.21
N LEU A 18 23.60 0.15 -5.19
CA LEU A 18 24.58 0.07 -4.11
C LEU A 18 23.96 0.45 -2.76
N ARG A 19 23.15 1.51 -2.75
CA ARG A 19 22.44 1.92 -1.53
C ARG A 19 21.43 0.87 -1.08
N ALA A 20 20.67 0.27 -2.00
CA ALA A 20 19.75 -0.82 -1.66
C ALA A 20 20.49 -2.03 -1.05
N LEU A 21 21.66 -2.38 -1.57
CA LEU A 21 22.52 -3.44 -1.00
C LEU A 21 22.95 -3.11 0.44
N VAL A 22 23.34 -1.86 0.72
CA VAL A 22 23.67 -1.42 2.09
C VAL A 22 22.49 -1.63 3.04
N PHE A 23 21.28 -1.31 2.62
CA PHE A 23 20.06 -1.54 3.43
C PHE A 23 19.77 -3.03 3.66
N VAL A 24 20.03 -3.90 2.68
CA VAL A 24 19.95 -5.36 2.89
C VAL A 24 20.94 -5.82 3.95
N CYS A 25 22.18 -5.32 3.92
CA CYS A 25 23.17 -5.60 4.96
C CYS A 25 22.71 -5.11 6.35
N VAL A 26 22.07 -3.93 6.45
CA VAL A 26 21.49 -3.45 7.72
C VAL A 26 20.49 -4.45 8.28
N ILE A 27 19.55 -4.93 7.45
CA ILE A 27 18.54 -5.90 7.88
C ILE A 27 19.22 -7.18 8.38
N ILE A 28 20.19 -7.71 7.63
CA ILE A 28 20.93 -8.91 8.04
C ILE A 28 21.62 -8.68 9.40
N PHE A 29 22.30 -7.55 9.61
CA PHE A 29 22.98 -7.25 10.87
C PHE A 29 22.02 -7.03 12.05
N ILE A 30 20.80 -6.54 11.80
CA ILE A 30 19.74 -6.48 12.82
C ILE A 30 19.42 -7.87 13.35
N TRP A 31 19.26 -8.84 12.45
CA TRP A 31 18.92 -10.22 12.80
C TRP A 31 20.11 -11.00 13.38
N LEU A 32 21.34 -10.66 12.99
CA LEU A 32 22.56 -11.23 13.59
C LEU A 32 22.91 -10.63 14.97
N GLY A 33 22.10 -9.71 15.50
CA GLY A 33 22.35 -9.06 16.79
C GLY A 33 23.52 -8.06 16.78
N MET A 34 24.05 -7.70 15.62
CA MET A 34 25.19 -6.79 15.48
C MET A 34 24.72 -5.33 15.40
N ALA A 35 24.19 -4.81 16.52
CA ALA A 35 23.62 -3.47 16.63
C ALA A 35 24.53 -2.33 16.11
N LYS A 36 25.80 -2.33 16.53
CA LYS A 36 26.76 -1.27 16.18
C LYS A 36 27.10 -1.25 14.68
N THR A 37 27.22 -2.43 14.06
CA THR A 37 27.50 -2.52 12.62
C THR A 37 26.26 -2.14 11.81
N ALA A 38 25.06 -2.59 12.22
CA ALA A 38 23.81 -2.14 11.60
C ALA A 38 23.69 -0.61 11.62
N CYS A 39 23.99 0.03 12.76
CA CYS A 39 23.97 1.49 12.89
C CYS A 39 24.99 2.18 11.95
N ALA A 40 26.21 1.66 11.85
CA ALA A 40 27.22 2.18 10.92
C ALA A 40 26.75 2.11 9.46
N PHE A 41 26.13 1.00 9.05
CA PHE A 41 25.60 0.84 7.70
C PHE A 41 24.39 1.75 7.43
N VAL A 42 23.55 2.03 8.44
CA VAL A 42 22.47 3.03 8.33
C VAL A 42 23.03 4.44 8.09
N LEU A 43 24.12 4.82 8.78
CA LEU A 43 24.80 6.10 8.56
C LEU A 43 25.41 6.19 7.15
N ILE A 44 26.06 5.12 6.68
CA ILE A 44 26.57 5.03 5.31
C ILE A 44 25.42 5.22 4.31
N ALA A 45 24.30 4.54 4.51
CA ALA A 45 23.12 4.67 3.64
C ALA A 45 22.54 6.09 3.62
N LEU A 46 22.62 6.84 4.73
CA LEU A 46 22.22 8.24 4.80
C LEU A 46 23.15 9.13 3.98
N ILE A 47 24.47 8.96 4.15
CA ILE A 47 25.49 9.72 3.41
C ILE A 47 25.34 9.47 1.91
N MET A 48 25.22 8.21 1.50
CA MET A 48 24.99 7.84 0.10
C MET A 48 23.73 8.50 -0.47
N GLY A 49 22.64 8.56 0.31
CA GLY A 49 21.41 9.25 -0.08
C GLY A 49 21.60 10.74 -0.29
N TRP A 50 22.33 11.39 0.61
CA TRP A 50 22.67 12.80 0.51
C TRP A 50 23.54 13.11 -0.71
N VAL A 51 24.57 12.30 -0.96
CA VAL A 51 25.46 12.43 -2.12
C VAL A 51 24.68 12.27 -3.42
N ASN A 52 23.82 11.25 -3.52
CA ASN A 52 22.98 11.05 -4.70
C ASN A 52 22.05 12.26 -4.92
N LEU A 53 21.36 12.73 -3.88
CA LEU A 53 20.52 13.94 -3.95
C LEU A 53 21.28 15.21 -4.37
N TYR A 54 22.55 15.36 -3.94
CA TYR A 54 23.39 16.49 -4.30
C TYR A 54 23.79 16.43 -5.78
N GLN A 55 24.25 15.28 -6.25
CA GLN A 55 24.58 15.04 -7.67
C GLN A 55 23.36 15.25 -8.59
N LEU A 56 22.18 14.87 -8.11
CA LEU A 56 20.90 15.08 -8.80
C LEU A 56 20.45 16.55 -8.83
N ARG A 57 20.94 17.40 -7.91
CA ARG A 57 20.62 18.83 -7.89
C ARG A 57 21.41 19.61 -8.94
N SER A 58 22.61 19.15 -9.28
CA SER A 58 23.47 19.76 -10.30
C SER A 58 23.09 19.41 -11.74
N GLN A 59 22.16 18.48 -11.96
CA GLN A 59 21.77 18.05 -13.30
C GLN A 59 20.28 18.35 -13.54
N GLU A 60 20.00 19.36 -14.37
CA GLU A 60 18.63 19.74 -14.80
C GLU A 60 17.92 18.67 -15.67
N ILE A 61 18.44 17.45 -15.74
CA ILE A 61 18.14 16.49 -16.82
C ILE A 61 17.10 15.44 -16.41
N GLU A 62 16.62 15.42 -15.16
CA GLU A 62 15.75 14.32 -14.74
C GLU A 62 14.28 14.47 -15.12
N LYS A 63 13.82 13.48 -15.90
CA LYS A 63 12.39 13.19 -16.05
C LYS A 63 11.81 12.99 -14.64
N PRO A 64 10.73 13.71 -14.28
CA PRO A 64 10.26 13.78 -12.90
C PRO A 64 9.73 12.42 -12.36
N TYR A 65 9.52 11.43 -13.23
CA TYR A 65 9.29 10.01 -12.90
C TYR A 65 10.46 9.32 -12.18
N TYR A 66 11.71 9.64 -12.53
CA TYR A 66 12.86 8.98 -11.90
C TYR A 66 13.05 9.44 -10.45
N ARG A 67 12.89 10.75 -10.22
CA ARG A 67 12.87 11.33 -8.87
C ARG A 67 11.78 10.71 -7.99
N LEU A 68 10.60 10.46 -8.55
CA LEU A 68 9.54 9.73 -7.86
C LEU A 68 10.02 8.32 -7.48
N TRP A 69 10.53 7.56 -8.44
CA TRP A 69 10.96 6.18 -8.22
C TRP A 69 12.02 6.09 -7.10
N LEU A 70 13.02 6.97 -7.11
CA LEU A 70 14.01 7.08 -6.04
C LEU A 70 13.38 7.33 -4.67
N ASN A 71 12.38 8.21 -4.59
CA ASN A 71 11.70 8.49 -3.33
C ASN A 71 10.89 7.30 -2.81
N VAL A 72 10.26 6.55 -3.72
CA VAL A 72 9.52 5.33 -3.37
C VAL A 72 10.47 4.27 -2.83
N VAL A 73 11.59 4.03 -3.52
CA VAL A 73 12.62 3.09 -3.10
C VAL A 73 13.19 3.49 -1.74
N ASP A 74 13.55 4.77 -1.55
CA ASP A 74 14.08 5.26 -0.28
C ASP A 74 13.10 5.07 0.88
N GLY A 75 11.82 5.39 0.67
CA GLY A 75 10.81 5.22 1.71
C GLY A 75 10.50 3.74 2.00
N LEU A 76 10.53 2.87 0.99
CA LEU A 76 10.41 1.42 1.19
C LEU A 76 11.57 0.87 2.02
N LEU A 77 12.81 1.26 1.69
CA LEU A 77 13.99 0.83 2.44
C LEU A 77 13.95 1.28 3.90
N GLN A 78 13.55 2.54 4.15
CA GLN A 78 13.35 3.05 5.51
C GLN A 78 12.25 2.28 6.25
N PHE A 79 11.12 2.04 5.61
CA PHE A 79 10.03 1.28 6.19
C PHE A 79 10.45 -0.16 6.53
N SER A 80 11.19 -0.84 5.64
CA SER A 80 11.68 -2.20 5.88
C SER A 80 12.63 -2.30 7.06
N VAL A 81 13.56 -1.35 7.23
CA VAL A 81 14.46 -1.32 8.39
C VAL A 81 13.67 -1.10 9.68
N MET A 82 12.79 -0.11 9.72
CA MET A 82 12.01 0.18 10.94
C MET A 82 11.09 -0.97 11.32
N THR A 83 10.46 -1.61 10.33
CA THR A 83 9.64 -2.81 10.53
C THR A 83 10.49 -3.98 11.02
N SER A 84 11.72 -4.15 10.51
CA SER A 84 12.62 -5.20 11.00
C SER A 84 13.02 -4.99 12.47
N ILE A 85 13.25 -3.74 12.89
CA ILE A 85 13.49 -3.40 14.30
C ILE A 85 12.25 -3.74 15.13
N PHE A 86 11.06 -3.36 14.68
CA PHE A 86 9.80 -3.64 15.37
C PHE A 86 9.50 -5.14 15.49
N VAL A 87 9.69 -5.91 14.43
CA VAL A 87 9.51 -7.38 14.44
C VAL A 87 10.50 -8.05 15.37
N ARG A 88 11.76 -7.56 15.41
CA ARG A 88 12.75 -8.05 16.36
C ARG A 88 12.34 -7.74 17.79
N ASP A 89 11.87 -6.52 18.07
CA ASP A 89 11.38 -6.14 19.40
C ASP A 89 10.20 -7.03 19.84
N LEU A 90 9.22 -7.26 18.95
CA LEU A 90 8.12 -8.21 19.19
C LEU A 90 8.57 -9.63 19.51
N TYR A 91 9.69 -10.08 18.93
CA TYR A 91 10.19 -11.44 19.11
C TYR A 91 10.97 -11.62 20.42
N TYR A 92 11.66 -10.59 20.90
CA TYR A 92 12.55 -10.67 22.06
C TYR A 92 11.98 -10.02 23.33
N SER A 93 11.02 -9.10 23.23
CA SER A 93 10.42 -8.38 24.36
C SER A 93 9.02 -8.91 24.67
N GLU A 94 8.70 -9.17 25.96
CA GLU A 94 7.35 -9.61 26.38
C GLU A 94 6.25 -8.56 26.12
N SER A 95 6.63 -7.29 25.98
CA SER A 95 5.72 -6.20 25.61
C SER A 95 6.35 -5.35 24.51
N ALA A 96 5.85 -5.48 23.28
CA ALA A 96 6.32 -4.67 22.16
C ALA A 96 6.03 -3.18 22.38
N GLU A 97 6.98 -2.33 22.01
CA GLU A 97 6.82 -0.90 22.16
C GLU A 97 5.75 -0.37 21.18
N LYS A 98 4.56 -0.06 21.71
CA LYS A 98 3.41 0.44 20.93
C LYS A 98 3.77 1.65 20.06
N LEU A 99 4.66 2.50 20.56
CA LEU A 99 5.08 3.74 19.92
C LEU A 99 5.93 3.49 18.66
N LEU A 100 6.74 2.42 18.66
CA LEU A 100 7.49 1.96 17.49
C LEU A 100 6.56 1.45 16.38
N GLY A 101 5.53 0.68 16.74
CA GLY A 101 4.49 0.24 15.80
C GLY A 101 3.74 1.41 15.15
N ILE A 102 3.36 2.41 15.95
CA ILE A 102 2.76 3.67 15.45
C ILE A 102 3.71 4.38 14.50
N GLY A 103 5.00 4.48 14.84
CA GLY A 103 6.03 5.06 13.99
C GLY A 103 6.13 4.38 12.61
N CYS A 104 6.14 3.05 12.57
CA CYS A 104 6.12 2.26 11.33
C CYS A 104 4.89 2.60 10.47
N ALA A 105 3.71 2.69 11.07
CA ALA A 105 2.47 3.05 10.37
C ALA A 105 2.53 4.45 9.75
N PHE A 106 3.06 5.45 10.46
CA PHE A 106 3.23 6.81 9.94
C PHE A 106 4.25 6.88 8.79
N ILE A 107 5.34 6.13 8.86
CA ILE A 107 6.34 6.04 7.77
C ILE A 107 5.69 5.43 6.52
N LEU A 108 4.93 4.33 6.67
CA LEU A 108 4.22 3.70 5.58
C LEU A 108 3.17 4.64 4.96
N GLY A 109 2.35 5.28 5.80
CA GLY A 109 1.35 6.25 5.38
C GLY A 109 1.96 7.41 4.58
N ARG A 110 3.10 7.95 5.05
CA ARG A 110 3.86 8.98 4.32
C ARG A 110 4.35 8.49 2.96
N LEU A 111 4.90 7.27 2.89
CA LEU A 111 5.38 6.68 1.63
C LEU A 111 4.24 6.56 0.62
N ILE A 112 3.10 6.01 1.04
CA ILE A 112 1.92 5.83 0.18
C ILE A 112 1.41 7.20 -0.29
N ALA A 113 1.13 8.12 0.64
CA ALA A 113 0.61 9.44 0.32
C ALA A 113 1.53 10.18 -0.67
N HIS A 114 2.83 10.26 -0.38
CA HIS A 114 3.77 10.96 -1.24
C HIS A 114 3.86 10.35 -2.65
N SER A 115 3.83 9.02 -2.75
CA SER A 115 3.90 8.30 -4.02
C SER A 115 2.63 8.52 -4.87
N LEU A 116 1.46 8.46 -4.25
CA LEU A 116 0.18 8.66 -4.94
C LEU A 116 0.03 10.09 -5.48
N PHE A 117 0.30 11.09 -4.65
CA PHE A 117 0.19 12.49 -5.05
C PHE A 117 1.18 12.84 -6.17
N SER A 118 2.43 12.38 -6.05
CA SER A 118 3.45 12.64 -7.06
C SER A 118 3.16 11.94 -8.39
N LEU A 119 2.64 10.71 -8.38
CA LEU A 119 2.18 10.02 -9.60
C LEU A 119 1.07 10.81 -10.31
N GLY A 120 0.12 11.36 -9.55
CA GLY A 120 -0.94 12.23 -10.09
C GLY A 120 -0.38 13.43 -10.82
N VAL A 121 0.52 14.17 -10.17
CA VAL A 121 1.15 15.39 -10.72
C VAL A 121 1.90 15.10 -12.01
N LEU A 122 2.67 14.01 -12.03
CA LEU A 122 3.51 13.63 -13.17
C LEU A 122 2.71 13.28 -14.42
N ARG A 123 1.55 12.65 -14.25
CA ARG A 123 0.66 12.26 -15.35
C ARG A 123 -0.09 13.43 -15.95
N GLU A 124 -0.32 14.50 -15.19
CA GLU A 124 -0.85 15.76 -15.69
C GLU A 124 0.21 16.60 -16.44
N GLY A 125 1.44 16.08 -16.59
CA GLY A 125 2.55 16.81 -17.20
C GLY A 125 3.06 17.97 -16.35
N LYS A 126 2.62 18.07 -15.10
CA LYS A 126 2.98 19.15 -14.18
C LYS A 126 4.30 18.85 -13.48
N LYS A 127 5.02 19.90 -13.11
CA LYS A 127 6.26 19.77 -12.33
C LYS A 127 5.92 19.34 -10.91
N LEU A 128 6.70 18.41 -10.36
CA LEU A 128 6.59 17.99 -8.97
C LEU A 128 6.89 19.18 -8.04
N PRO A 129 6.14 19.35 -6.93
CA PRO A 129 6.48 20.33 -5.92
C PRO A 129 7.92 20.11 -5.45
N GLN A 130 8.74 21.16 -5.44
CA GLN A 130 10.11 21.02 -4.97
C GLN A 130 10.12 20.58 -3.50
N LYS A 131 10.85 19.51 -3.19
CA LYS A 131 11.08 19.06 -1.82
C LYS A 131 11.85 20.13 -1.06
N ARG A 132 11.14 20.90 -0.24
CA ARG A 132 11.70 21.90 0.67
C ARG A 132 12.35 21.21 1.89
N ARG A 133 12.66 22.02 2.90
CA ARG A 133 13.39 21.66 4.13
C ARG A 133 12.71 20.55 4.95
N TRP A 134 11.38 20.54 5.04
CA TRP A 134 10.63 19.61 5.89
C TRP A 134 10.81 18.13 5.54
N SER A 135 10.77 17.76 4.26
CA SER A 135 10.97 16.34 3.87
C SER A 135 12.40 15.86 4.16
N LYS A 136 13.39 16.76 4.14
CA LYS A 136 14.79 16.41 4.49
C LYS A 136 14.93 16.21 5.99
N LEU A 137 14.33 17.11 6.78
CA LEU A 137 14.31 17.00 8.24
C LEU A 137 13.61 15.72 8.70
N ALA A 138 12.46 15.38 8.12
CA ALA A 138 11.75 14.14 8.45
C ALA A 138 12.60 12.90 8.14
N ASN A 139 13.27 12.85 6.98
CA ASN A 139 14.15 11.72 6.63
C ASN A 139 15.34 11.61 7.58
N LEU A 140 15.95 12.75 7.95
CA LEU A 140 17.04 12.78 8.92
C LEU A 140 16.58 12.26 10.28
N ALA A 141 15.43 12.73 10.79
CA ALA A 141 14.86 12.29 12.05
C ALA A 141 14.54 10.79 12.05
N THR A 142 13.96 10.26 10.97
CA THR A 142 13.71 8.82 10.83
C THR A 142 15.01 8.02 10.92
N THR A 143 16.09 8.47 10.27
CA THR A 143 17.37 7.77 10.34
C THR A 143 18.05 7.88 11.71
N VAL A 144 17.98 9.03 12.36
CA VAL A 144 18.48 9.19 13.75
C VAL A 144 17.72 8.24 14.68
N THR A 145 16.40 8.17 14.53
CA THR A 145 15.55 7.26 15.32
C THR A 145 15.93 5.81 15.08
N MET A 146 16.15 5.38 13.83
CA MET A 146 16.68 4.03 13.56
C MET A 146 17.98 3.77 14.32
N GLY A 147 18.92 4.71 14.32
CA GLY A 147 20.19 4.58 15.06
C GLY A 147 20.00 4.43 16.57
N VAL A 148 19.14 5.26 17.16
CA VAL A 148 18.80 5.23 18.60
C VAL A 148 18.19 3.90 19.01
N TYR A 149 17.27 3.38 18.20
CA TYR A 149 16.67 2.05 18.41
C TYR A 149 17.67 0.91 18.22
N LEU A 150 18.53 0.99 17.20
CA LEU A 150 19.56 -0.03 16.96
C LEU A 150 20.57 -0.11 18.11
N LEU A 151 20.96 1.03 18.69
CA LEU A 151 21.93 1.11 19.78
C LEU A 151 21.31 0.84 21.17
N ASN A 152 20.01 0.56 21.25
CA ASN A 152 19.25 0.37 22.48
C ASN A 152 19.42 1.52 23.50
N LEU A 153 19.32 2.77 23.03
CA LEU A 153 19.40 3.96 23.88
C LEU A 153 18.00 4.29 24.45
N GLU A 154 17.57 3.53 25.45
CA GLU A 154 16.22 3.53 26.03
C GLU A 154 15.71 4.95 26.38
N ASP A 155 16.55 5.78 27.01
CA ASP A 155 16.21 7.16 27.41
C ASP A 155 15.77 8.07 26.25
N TYR A 156 16.20 7.75 25.02
CA TYR A 156 16.01 8.60 23.85
C TYR A 156 15.05 8.01 22.81
N GLN A 157 14.72 6.71 22.89
CA GLN A 157 13.88 6.02 21.91
C GLN A 157 12.53 6.71 21.71
N GLN A 158 11.79 6.92 22.81
CA GLN A 158 10.46 7.53 22.78
C GLN A 158 10.49 8.98 22.26
N ILE A 159 11.44 9.77 22.76
CA ILE A 159 11.59 11.19 22.38
C ILE A 159 11.88 11.30 20.88
N CYS A 160 12.82 10.51 20.38
CA CYS A 160 13.18 10.52 18.96
C CYS A 160 12.05 10.04 18.07
N MET A 161 11.29 9.03 18.50
CA MET A 161 10.15 8.52 17.72
C MET A 161 9.00 9.53 17.66
N VAL A 162 8.65 10.18 18.78
CA VAL A 162 7.64 11.25 18.80
C VAL A 162 8.07 12.41 17.90
N ALA A 163 9.32 12.86 18.01
CA ALA A 163 9.85 13.91 17.15
C ALA A 163 9.80 13.53 15.66
N THR A 164 10.09 12.26 15.34
CA THR A 164 10.00 11.73 13.98
C THR A 164 8.58 11.73 13.45
N ILE A 165 7.60 11.29 14.25
CA ILE A 165 6.18 11.31 13.88
C ILE A 165 5.73 12.74 13.60
N LEU A 166 6.05 13.69 14.48
CA LEU A 166 5.72 15.11 14.29
C LEU A 166 6.33 15.68 13.01
N LEU A 167 7.60 15.37 12.72
CA LEU A 167 8.26 15.82 11.49
C LEU A 167 7.70 15.15 10.24
N ILE A 168 7.30 13.89 10.31
CA ILE A 168 6.60 13.19 9.22
C ILE A 168 5.28 13.89 8.90
N VAL A 169 4.47 14.18 9.93
CA VAL A 169 3.20 14.90 9.78
C VAL A 169 3.44 16.30 9.20
N ALA A 170 4.36 17.07 9.79
CA ALA A 170 4.72 18.40 9.29
C ALA A 170 5.20 18.36 7.82
N SER A 171 5.98 17.34 7.44
CA SER A 171 6.44 17.17 6.06
C SER A 171 5.30 16.87 5.09
N THR A 172 4.30 16.10 5.53
CA THR A 172 3.13 15.71 4.75
C THR A 172 2.20 16.91 4.55
N VAL A 173 1.91 17.64 5.64
CA VAL A 173 1.13 18.88 5.62
C VAL A 173 1.82 19.93 4.76
N ALA A 174 3.14 20.12 4.90
CA ALA A 174 3.88 21.06 4.07
C ALA A 174 3.81 20.68 2.58
N TYR A 175 3.95 19.38 2.25
CA TYR A 175 3.83 18.92 0.86
C TYR A 175 2.43 19.20 0.30
N ALA A 176 1.37 18.87 1.05
CA ALA A 176 -0.01 19.17 0.67
C ALA A 176 -0.26 20.68 0.52
N TYR A 177 0.23 21.50 1.45
CA TYR A 177 0.12 22.95 1.40
C TYR A 177 0.75 23.53 0.13
N TRP A 178 1.98 23.11 -0.20
CA TRP A 178 2.66 23.57 -1.41
C TRP A 178 1.99 23.09 -2.69
N TYR A 179 1.44 21.88 -2.67
CA TYR A 179 0.64 21.34 -3.77
C TYR A 179 -0.60 22.21 -4.05
N TYR A 180 -1.40 22.54 -3.02
CA TYR A 180 -2.61 23.36 -3.22
C TYR A 180 -2.33 24.84 -3.48
N ARG A 181 -1.18 25.35 -3.02
CA ARG A 181 -0.79 26.75 -3.23
C ARG A 181 -0.36 27.05 -4.66
N ASP A 182 0.21 26.08 -5.38
CA ASP A 182 0.75 26.28 -6.72
C ASP A 182 -0.40 26.48 -7.75
N PRO A 183 -0.46 27.64 -8.45
CA PRO A 183 -1.52 27.95 -9.41
C PRO A 183 -1.71 26.89 -10.50
N ALA A 184 -0.62 26.18 -10.87
CA ALA A 184 -0.66 25.11 -11.87
C ALA A 184 -1.39 23.85 -11.37
N HIS A 185 -1.45 23.60 -10.06
CA HIS A 185 -2.03 22.40 -9.45
C HIS A 185 -3.46 22.61 -8.92
N ARG A 186 -4.02 23.81 -9.07
CA ARG A 186 -5.37 24.23 -8.62
C ARG A 186 -6.56 23.56 -9.34
N LYS A 187 -6.39 22.40 -9.98
CA LYS A 187 -7.58 21.63 -10.36
C LYS A 187 -8.12 20.98 -9.07
N PRO A 188 -9.36 21.27 -8.65
CA PRO A 188 -9.94 20.58 -7.51
C PRO A 188 -9.88 19.07 -7.80
N LEU A 189 -9.49 18.28 -6.79
CA LEU A 189 -9.58 16.82 -6.89
C LEU A 189 -11.03 16.49 -7.27
N SER A 190 -11.22 15.76 -8.37
CA SER A 190 -12.55 15.29 -8.74
C SER A 190 -13.15 14.53 -7.55
N ILE A 191 -14.46 14.71 -7.34
CA ILE A 191 -15.20 14.05 -6.26
C ILE A 191 -14.96 12.54 -6.28
N ALA A 192 -14.87 11.94 -7.47
CA ALA A 192 -14.52 10.53 -7.65
C ALA A 192 -13.16 10.18 -7.02
N SER A 193 -12.11 10.97 -7.30
CA SER A 193 -10.77 10.72 -6.74
C SER A 193 -10.71 10.90 -5.22
N GLN A 194 -11.53 11.78 -4.66
CA GLN A 194 -11.62 11.95 -3.20
C GLN A 194 -12.27 10.72 -2.55
N LEU A 195 -13.32 10.17 -3.17
CA LEU A 195 -13.97 8.94 -2.71
C LEU A 195 -12.98 7.76 -2.75
N THR A 196 -12.24 7.58 -3.83
CA THR A 196 -11.23 6.51 -3.93
C THR A 196 -10.12 6.66 -2.88
N MET A 197 -9.63 7.88 -2.65
CA MET A 197 -8.64 8.15 -1.59
C MET A 197 -9.17 7.85 -0.20
N SER A 198 -10.44 8.16 0.07
CA SER A 198 -11.07 7.87 1.35
C SER A 198 -11.07 6.38 1.66
N ARG A 199 -11.31 5.52 0.65
CA ARG A 199 -11.27 4.07 0.81
C ARG A 199 -9.89 3.56 1.24
N ILE A 200 -8.82 4.04 0.60
CA ILE A 200 -7.44 3.70 0.98
C ILE A 200 -7.15 4.07 2.43
N VAL A 201 -7.59 5.25 2.88
CA VAL A 201 -7.39 5.72 4.26
C VAL A 201 -8.24 4.93 5.25
N LEU A 202 -9.44 4.51 4.85
CA LEU A 202 -10.34 3.72 5.68
C LEU A 202 -9.96 2.24 5.75
N THR A 203 -9.17 1.71 4.82
CA THR A 203 -8.76 0.28 4.85
C THR A 203 -7.95 -0.09 6.11
N PRO A 204 -6.95 0.68 6.57
CA PRO A 204 -6.31 0.45 7.87
C PRO A 204 -7.28 0.57 9.05
N PHE A 205 -8.25 1.49 8.97
CA PHE A 205 -9.28 1.62 10.00
C PHE A 205 -10.18 0.37 10.05
N PHE A 206 -10.48 -0.25 8.90
CA PHE A 206 -11.21 -1.51 8.84
C PHE A 206 -10.45 -2.63 9.57
N LEU A 207 -9.13 -2.75 9.38
CA LEU A 207 -8.31 -3.72 10.12
C LEU A 207 -8.43 -3.54 11.63
N TRP A 208 -8.34 -2.29 12.09
CA TRP A 208 -8.45 -1.96 13.51
C TRP A 208 -9.83 -2.29 14.07
N VAL A 209 -10.90 -1.96 13.34
CA VAL A 209 -12.29 -2.31 13.71
C VAL A 209 -12.48 -3.83 13.75
N PHE A 210 -11.93 -4.54 12.78
CA PHE A 210 -12.10 -5.98 12.62
C PHE A 210 -11.40 -6.77 13.74
N PHE A 211 -10.23 -6.33 14.21
CA PHE A 211 -9.45 -6.96 15.29
C PHE A 211 -9.50 -6.20 16.63
N TYR A 212 -10.52 -5.37 16.86
CA TYR A 212 -10.57 -4.49 18.03
C TYR A 212 -10.42 -5.23 19.37
N ASP A 213 -11.10 -6.37 19.52
CA ASP A 213 -11.09 -7.16 20.76
C ASP A 213 -9.80 -8.00 20.97
N ASN A 214 -8.80 -7.87 20.08
CA ASN A 214 -7.53 -8.63 20.07
C ASN A 214 -7.68 -10.17 20.09
N ASP A 215 -8.86 -10.68 19.80
CA ASP A 215 -9.13 -12.11 19.62
C ASP A 215 -9.08 -12.45 18.12
N LEU A 216 -8.44 -13.57 17.79
CA LEU A 216 -8.42 -14.12 16.43
C LEU A 216 -9.75 -14.80 16.08
N ASN A 217 -10.58 -15.12 17.07
CA ASN A 217 -11.93 -15.56 16.83
C ASN A 217 -12.88 -14.36 16.66
N TYR A 218 -13.08 -13.95 15.41
CA TYR A 218 -13.97 -12.84 15.07
C TYR A 218 -15.42 -13.05 15.55
N SER A 219 -15.84 -14.28 15.82
CA SER A 219 -17.16 -14.58 16.39
C SER A 219 -17.33 -14.02 17.80
N ASN A 220 -16.24 -13.80 18.54
CA ASN A 220 -16.27 -13.22 19.89
C ASN A 220 -16.26 -11.69 19.90
N ASN A 221 -15.99 -11.05 18.76
CA ASN A 221 -15.93 -9.60 18.66
C ASN A 221 -17.30 -8.98 19.01
N SER A 222 -17.29 -7.86 19.72
CA SER A 222 -18.50 -7.12 20.08
C SER A 222 -19.35 -6.79 18.86
N ILE A 223 -20.67 -6.92 19.02
CA ILE A 223 -21.63 -6.77 17.92
C ILE A 223 -21.52 -5.39 17.24
N VAL A 224 -21.15 -4.37 18.00
CA VAL A 224 -20.96 -3.00 17.50
C VAL A 224 -19.85 -2.96 16.44
N PHE A 225 -18.71 -3.60 16.71
CA PHE A 225 -17.58 -3.64 15.78
C PHE A 225 -17.87 -4.53 14.56
N LYS A 226 -18.62 -5.62 14.73
CA LYS A 226 -19.07 -6.45 13.60
C LYS A 226 -19.99 -5.69 12.65
N VAL A 227 -20.96 -4.96 13.20
CA VAL A 227 -21.87 -4.12 12.42
C VAL A 227 -21.10 -2.97 11.76
N LEU A 228 -20.14 -2.37 12.46
CA LEU A 228 -19.28 -1.32 11.90
C LEU A 228 -18.42 -1.85 10.74
N ALA A 229 -17.78 -3.02 10.89
CA ALA A 229 -17.00 -3.66 9.83
C ALA A 229 -17.86 -3.93 8.59
N LEU A 230 -19.08 -4.46 8.78
CA LEU A 230 -20.04 -4.65 7.70
C LEU A 230 -20.41 -3.32 7.03
N ALA A 231 -20.74 -2.29 7.82
CA ALA A 231 -21.08 -0.96 7.31
C ALA A 231 -19.93 -0.35 6.50
N MET A 232 -18.68 -0.54 6.93
CA MET A 232 -17.49 -0.11 6.21
C MET A 232 -17.34 -0.82 4.87
N VAL A 233 -17.51 -2.14 4.80
CA VAL A 233 -17.44 -2.89 3.53
C VAL A 233 -18.55 -2.48 2.58
N LEU A 234 -19.77 -2.31 3.07
CA LEU A 234 -20.87 -1.77 2.26
C LEU A 234 -20.55 -0.36 1.77
N GLY A 235 -19.95 0.47 2.61
CA GLY A 235 -19.42 1.78 2.23
C GLY A 235 -18.37 1.69 1.12
N PHE A 236 -17.42 0.77 1.22
CA PHE A 236 -16.39 0.57 0.19
C PHE A 236 -17.01 0.19 -1.16
N MET A 237 -17.97 -0.75 -1.17
CA MET A 237 -18.68 -1.15 -2.39
C MET A 237 -19.53 -0.02 -2.97
N LEU A 238 -20.21 0.75 -2.12
CA LEU A 238 -21.01 1.89 -2.55
C LEU A 238 -20.13 3.01 -3.13
N THR A 239 -19.00 3.31 -2.49
CA THR A 239 -18.06 4.32 -2.99
C THR A 239 -17.51 3.95 -4.36
N ASP A 240 -17.23 2.67 -4.63
CA ASP A 240 -16.73 2.16 -5.93
C ASP A 240 -17.78 2.22 -7.05
N PHE A 241 -19.05 2.06 -6.67
CA PHE A 241 -20.12 2.26 -7.62
C PHE A 241 -20.33 3.74 -7.92
N LEU A 242 -20.22 4.58 -6.89
CA LEU A 242 -20.46 6.02 -6.97
C LEU A 242 -19.33 6.75 -7.70
N ASP A 243 -18.06 6.46 -7.41
CA ASP A 243 -16.91 7.08 -8.07
C ASP A 243 -16.93 6.85 -9.60
N GLY A 244 -17.24 5.62 -10.03
CA GLY A 244 -17.36 5.25 -11.44
C GLY A 244 -18.60 5.81 -12.13
N LYS A 245 -19.69 6.09 -11.39
CA LYS A 245 -20.90 6.72 -11.95
C LYS A 245 -20.73 8.24 -12.03
N LEU A 246 -20.18 8.87 -10.99
CA LEU A 246 -19.88 10.31 -10.92
C LEU A 246 -18.85 10.71 -11.97
N ALA A 247 -17.75 9.96 -12.12
CA ALA A 247 -16.72 10.24 -13.11
C ALA A 247 -17.26 10.21 -14.56
N ARG A 248 -18.23 9.33 -14.85
CA ARG A 248 -18.90 9.24 -16.16
C ARG A 248 -19.96 10.33 -16.35
N ALA A 249 -20.73 10.65 -15.31
CA ALA A 249 -21.80 11.64 -15.38
C ALA A 249 -21.26 13.09 -15.49
N MET A 250 -20.13 13.37 -14.85
CA MET A 250 -19.54 14.72 -14.83
C MET A 250 -18.50 14.95 -15.93
N GLY A 251 -18.15 13.93 -16.72
CA GLY A 251 -17.08 14.02 -17.72
C GLY A 251 -15.67 14.25 -17.15
N GLU A 252 -15.53 14.31 -15.82
CA GLU A 252 -14.30 14.59 -15.09
C GLU A 252 -13.50 13.30 -14.83
N VAL A 253 -13.08 12.62 -15.89
CA VAL A 253 -12.22 11.44 -15.72
C VAL A 253 -10.78 11.90 -15.45
N SER A 254 -10.45 12.10 -14.16
CA SER A 254 -9.10 12.50 -13.76
C SER A 254 -8.08 11.39 -14.04
N THR A 255 -6.87 11.76 -14.47
CA THR A 255 -5.80 10.77 -14.69
C THR A 255 -5.40 10.09 -13.39
N LEU A 256 -5.48 10.77 -12.25
CA LEU A 256 -5.16 10.22 -10.93
C LEU A 256 -6.22 9.20 -10.47
N GLY A 257 -7.51 9.47 -10.69
CA GLY A 257 -8.60 8.54 -10.38
C GLY A 257 -8.45 7.20 -11.10
N LYS A 258 -8.06 7.22 -12.39
CA LYS A 258 -7.81 6.00 -13.18
C LYS A 258 -6.76 5.05 -12.58
N TYR A 259 -5.82 5.56 -11.77
CA TYR A 259 -4.81 4.73 -11.09
C TYR A 259 -5.21 4.40 -9.66
N LEU A 260 -5.85 5.33 -8.97
CA LEU A 260 -6.31 5.10 -7.61
C LEU A 260 -7.39 4.04 -7.57
N ASP A 261 -8.30 3.96 -8.55
CA ASP A 261 -9.41 3.00 -8.52
C ASP A 261 -8.91 1.55 -8.47
N PRO A 262 -8.09 1.04 -9.42
CA PRO A 262 -7.63 -0.34 -9.38
C PRO A 262 -6.70 -0.63 -8.19
N PHE A 263 -6.01 0.38 -7.68
CA PHE A 263 -5.10 0.24 -6.55
C PHE A 263 -5.86 0.16 -5.22
N SER A 264 -6.84 1.04 -5.03
CA SER A 264 -7.69 1.05 -3.85
C SER A 264 -8.57 -0.19 -3.75
N ASP A 265 -9.08 -0.68 -4.88
CA ASP A 265 -9.88 -1.91 -4.92
C ASP A 265 -9.03 -3.12 -4.44
N LYS A 266 -7.79 -3.24 -4.94
CA LYS A 266 -6.87 -4.31 -4.52
C LYS A 266 -6.50 -4.22 -3.05
N ILE A 267 -6.13 -3.03 -2.57
CA ILE A 267 -5.77 -2.85 -1.15
C ILE A 267 -6.95 -3.25 -0.26
N SER A 268 -8.14 -2.72 -0.54
CA SER A 268 -9.34 -3.00 0.25
C SER A 268 -9.68 -4.49 0.27
N ASN A 269 -9.80 -5.13 -0.90
CA ASN A 269 -10.19 -6.54 -0.98
C ASN A 269 -9.13 -7.48 -0.39
N MET A 270 -7.85 -7.18 -0.62
CA MET A 270 -6.76 -8.00 -0.10
C MET A 270 -6.64 -7.87 1.42
N THR A 271 -6.86 -6.67 1.97
CA THR A 271 -6.95 -6.48 3.42
C THR A 271 -8.08 -7.31 4.02
N ILE A 272 -9.27 -7.32 3.41
CA ILE A 272 -10.40 -8.13 3.88
C ILE A 272 -10.07 -9.62 3.83
N PHE A 273 -9.44 -10.11 2.76
CA PHE A 273 -9.04 -11.52 2.70
C PHE A 273 -7.94 -11.89 3.68
N MET A 274 -7.01 -10.98 3.98
CA MET A 274 -6.03 -11.18 5.04
C MET A 274 -6.71 -11.29 6.41
N CYS A 275 -7.74 -10.48 6.67
CA CYS A 275 -8.57 -10.63 7.86
C CYS A 275 -9.21 -12.03 7.93
N PHE A 276 -9.75 -12.53 6.82
CA PHE A 276 -10.36 -13.86 6.77
C PHE A 276 -9.37 -15.01 6.96
N ILE A 277 -8.12 -14.86 6.50
CA ILE A 277 -7.06 -15.82 6.83
C ILE A 277 -6.80 -15.83 8.33
N ALA A 278 -6.63 -14.65 8.93
CA ALA A 278 -6.29 -14.54 10.34
C ALA A 278 -7.40 -15.02 11.29
N THR A 279 -8.64 -15.12 10.82
CA THR A 279 -9.79 -15.64 11.59
C THR A 279 -10.25 -17.04 11.16
N ASP A 280 -9.43 -17.76 10.40
CA ASP A 280 -9.73 -19.10 9.86
C ASP A 280 -11.00 -19.18 9.00
N TYR A 281 -11.51 -18.05 8.49
CA TYR A 281 -12.64 -18.00 7.55
C TYR A 281 -12.24 -18.37 6.13
N ALA A 282 -10.95 -18.25 5.81
CA ALA A 282 -10.40 -18.62 4.51
C ALA A 282 -9.04 -19.30 4.68
N PRO A 283 -8.82 -20.48 4.10
CA PRO A 283 -7.50 -21.08 4.08
C PRO A 283 -6.55 -20.29 3.15
N VAL A 284 -5.28 -20.21 3.55
CA VAL A 284 -4.24 -19.42 2.86
C VAL A 284 -4.15 -19.73 1.36
N TRP A 285 -4.28 -21.00 0.97
CA TRP A 285 -4.16 -21.41 -0.43
C TRP A 285 -5.24 -20.80 -1.34
N MET A 286 -6.47 -20.60 -0.84
CA MET A 286 -7.56 -19.99 -1.61
C MET A 286 -7.25 -18.52 -1.92
N VAL A 287 -6.86 -17.76 -0.90
CA VAL A 287 -6.52 -16.35 -1.02
C VAL A 287 -5.27 -16.16 -1.89
N ALA A 288 -4.27 -17.03 -1.76
CA ALA A 288 -3.08 -17.01 -2.60
C ALA A 288 -3.42 -17.18 -4.09
N LEU A 289 -4.34 -18.08 -4.43
CA LEU A 289 -4.81 -18.27 -5.82
C LEU A 289 -5.58 -17.04 -6.33
N ILE A 290 -6.45 -16.45 -5.50
CA ILE A 290 -7.17 -15.22 -5.85
C ILE A 290 -6.17 -14.09 -6.14
N TYR A 291 -5.20 -13.87 -5.26
CA TYR A 291 -4.18 -12.85 -5.41
C TYR A 291 -3.29 -13.05 -6.64
N PHE A 292 -2.82 -14.29 -6.84
CA PHE A 292 -2.02 -14.66 -8.00
C PHE A 292 -2.77 -14.34 -9.30
N ARG A 293 -4.05 -14.71 -9.38
CA ARG A 293 -4.89 -14.43 -10.55
C ARG A 293 -5.07 -12.92 -10.73
N GLU A 294 -5.43 -12.18 -9.69
CA GLU A 294 -5.63 -10.72 -9.77
C GLU A 294 -4.39 -9.98 -10.26
N SER A 295 -3.22 -10.34 -9.73
CA SER A 295 -1.93 -9.78 -10.14
C SER A 295 -1.57 -10.15 -11.58
N SER A 296 -1.85 -11.39 -11.98
CA SER A 296 -1.52 -11.87 -13.32
C SER A 296 -2.36 -11.20 -14.41
N VAL A 297 -3.67 -11.03 -14.20
CA VAL A 297 -4.56 -10.36 -15.15
C VAL A 297 -4.21 -8.88 -15.29
N GLU A 298 -3.86 -8.21 -14.18
CA GLU A 298 -3.38 -6.82 -14.22
C GLU A 298 -2.08 -6.70 -15.02
N THR A 299 -1.13 -7.60 -14.77
CA THR A 299 0.17 -7.60 -15.45
C THR A 299 -0.03 -7.76 -16.95
N LEU A 300 -0.88 -8.71 -17.35
CA LEU A 300 -1.24 -8.94 -18.76
C LEU A 300 -1.87 -7.69 -19.40
N ARG A 301 -2.77 -7.01 -18.68
CA ARG A 301 -3.43 -5.79 -19.15
C ARG A 301 -2.44 -4.63 -19.29
N THR A 302 -1.49 -4.52 -18.36
CA THR A 302 -0.44 -3.50 -18.38
C THR A 302 0.54 -3.73 -19.53
N LEU A 303 0.94 -4.98 -19.75
CA LEU A 303 1.83 -5.39 -20.84
C LEU A 303 1.19 -5.19 -22.22
N ALA A 304 -0.10 -5.52 -22.36
CA ALA A 304 -0.85 -5.22 -23.58
C ALA A 304 -0.90 -3.70 -23.85
N ALA A 305 -1.15 -2.91 -22.80
CA ALA A 305 -1.23 -1.45 -22.91
C ALA A 305 0.12 -0.79 -23.28
N SER A 306 1.26 -1.32 -22.81
CA SER A 306 2.58 -0.80 -23.21
C SER A 306 2.87 -0.95 -24.70
N GLU A 307 2.16 -1.85 -25.37
CA GLU A 307 2.35 -2.20 -26.79
C GLU A 307 1.19 -1.70 -27.66
N GLY A 308 0.40 -0.77 -27.12
CA GLY A 308 -0.72 -0.14 -27.82
C GLY A 308 -1.93 -1.06 -28.02
N LEU A 309 -1.94 -2.27 -27.43
CA LEU A 309 -3.06 -3.19 -27.52
C LEU A 309 -4.06 -2.91 -26.40
N ILE A 310 -5.29 -2.55 -26.78
CA ILE A 310 -6.37 -2.29 -25.81
C ILE A 310 -7.05 -3.62 -25.48
N MET A 311 -6.89 -4.09 -24.24
CA MET A 311 -7.59 -5.28 -23.76
C MET A 311 -8.93 -4.89 -23.10
N PRO A 312 -10.09 -5.17 -23.74
CA PRO A 312 -11.39 -4.78 -23.20
C PRO A 312 -11.74 -5.56 -21.92
N ALA A 313 -12.55 -4.94 -21.06
CA ALA A 313 -13.04 -5.59 -19.85
C ALA A 313 -14.04 -6.69 -20.20
N ARG A 314 -13.81 -7.92 -19.72
CA ARG A 314 -14.68 -9.07 -19.99
C ARG A 314 -15.84 -9.14 -19.02
N ARG A 315 -16.93 -9.78 -19.45
CA ARG A 315 -18.07 -10.10 -18.59
C ARG A 315 -17.66 -10.99 -17.41
N SER A 316 -16.77 -11.97 -17.61
CA SER A 316 -16.27 -12.85 -16.55
C SER A 316 -15.62 -12.09 -15.39
N GLY A 317 -14.87 -11.01 -15.69
CA GLY A 317 -14.28 -10.13 -14.68
C GLY A 317 -15.33 -9.40 -13.85
N LYS A 318 -16.42 -8.93 -14.48
CA LYS A 318 -17.52 -8.24 -13.77
C LYS A 318 -18.26 -9.18 -12.83
N TRP A 319 -18.58 -10.39 -13.30
CA TRP A 319 -19.24 -11.41 -12.47
C TRP A 319 -18.38 -11.82 -11.29
N LYS A 320 -17.06 -12.00 -11.51
CA LYS A 320 -16.10 -12.29 -10.45
C LYS A 320 -16.12 -11.24 -9.35
N THR A 321 -16.03 -9.94 -9.70
CA THR A 321 -16.06 -8.86 -8.71
C THR A 321 -17.38 -8.78 -7.97
N ALA A 322 -18.52 -8.95 -8.67
CA ALA A 322 -19.83 -8.94 -8.04
C ALA A 322 -20.00 -10.08 -7.02
N LEU A 323 -19.64 -11.31 -7.41
CA LEU A 323 -19.74 -12.50 -6.55
C LEU A 323 -18.76 -12.45 -5.38
N GLN A 324 -17.56 -11.88 -5.59
CA GLN A 324 -16.60 -11.63 -4.52
C GLN A 324 -17.15 -10.65 -3.47
N GLY A 325 -17.71 -9.52 -3.91
CA GLY A 325 -18.33 -8.56 -3.00
C GLY A 325 -19.51 -9.15 -2.22
N ILE A 326 -20.39 -9.88 -2.91
CA ILE A 326 -21.53 -10.57 -2.27
C ILE A 326 -21.03 -11.58 -1.24
N GLY A 327 -20.01 -12.38 -1.56
CA GLY A 327 -19.48 -13.38 -0.64
C GLY A 327 -18.81 -12.77 0.59
N ILE A 328 -18.07 -11.67 0.43
CA ILE A 328 -17.52 -10.92 1.58
C ILE A 328 -18.66 -10.44 2.49
N VAL A 329 -19.70 -9.82 1.92
CA VAL A 329 -20.86 -9.34 2.69
C VAL A 329 -21.60 -10.48 3.38
N ALA A 330 -21.76 -11.63 2.71
CA ALA A 330 -22.41 -12.81 3.27
C ALA A 330 -21.64 -13.37 4.48
N ILE A 331 -20.31 -13.43 4.41
CA ILE A 331 -19.46 -13.85 5.53
C ILE A 331 -19.59 -12.85 6.69
N LEU A 332 -19.51 -11.55 6.43
CA LEU A 332 -19.61 -10.55 7.51
C LEU A 332 -20.99 -10.50 8.15
N LEU A 333 -22.07 -10.67 7.38
CA LEU A 333 -23.43 -10.76 7.88
C LEU A 333 -23.63 -12.00 8.76
N GLY A 334 -23.17 -13.17 8.30
CA GLY A 334 -23.31 -14.40 9.06
C GLY A 334 -22.49 -14.43 10.35
N ALA A 335 -21.43 -13.61 10.46
CA ALA A 335 -20.65 -13.47 11.68
C ALA A 335 -21.38 -12.68 12.79
N ILE A 336 -22.50 -12.02 12.46
CA ILE A 336 -23.35 -11.29 13.40
C ILE A 336 -24.37 -12.28 14.00
N GLU A 337 -24.23 -12.57 15.30
CA GLU A 337 -25.02 -13.60 16.01
C GLU A 337 -26.54 -13.48 15.79
N PRO A 338 -27.18 -12.30 15.94
CA PRO A 338 -28.62 -12.19 15.71
C PRO A 338 -29.04 -12.47 14.26
N VAL A 339 -28.18 -12.15 13.28
CA VAL A 339 -28.46 -12.42 11.86
C VAL A 339 -28.33 -13.91 11.58
N ARG A 340 -27.32 -14.55 12.17
CA ARG A 340 -27.12 -15.99 12.07
C ARG A 340 -28.27 -16.78 12.66
N ALA A 341 -28.80 -16.35 13.81
CA ALA A 341 -29.94 -16.96 14.48
C ALA A 341 -31.26 -16.80 13.72
N LEU A 342 -31.37 -15.80 12.83
CA LEU A 342 -32.57 -15.56 12.01
C LEU A 342 -32.71 -16.58 10.87
N VAL A 343 -31.60 -17.16 10.41
CA VAL A 343 -31.57 -18.13 9.30
C VAL A 343 -31.52 -19.56 9.87
N PRO A 344 -32.59 -20.37 9.71
CA PRO A 344 -32.64 -21.71 10.27
C PRO A 344 -31.47 -22.59 9.78
N GLY A 345 -30.73 -23.20 10.71
CA GLY A 345 -29.62 -24.11 10.42
C GLY A 345 -28.28 -23.44 10.05
N LEU A 346 -28.22 -22.10 9.91
CA LEU A 346 -26.98 -21.40 9.58
C LEU A 346 -25.98 -21.40 10.75
N SER A 347 -26.47 -21.38 11.99
CA SER A 347 -25.64 -21.52 13.20
C SER A 347 -24.83 -22.81 13.19
N ASP A 348 -25.47 -23.91 12.79
CA ASP A 348 -24.92 -25.25 12.93
C ASP A 348 -23.81 -25.49 11.89
N ILE A 349 -23.96 -24.92 10.69
CA ILE A 349 -23.00 -25.03 9.59
C ILE A 349 -21.98 -23.89 9.55
N TRP A 350 -22.02 -22.94 10.49
CA TRP A 350 -21.20 -21.73 10.46
C TRP A 350 -19.70 -22.00 10.34
N HIS A 351 -19.22 -23.07 10.97
CA HIS A 351 -17.82 -23.47 10.93
C HIS A 351 -17.31 -23.82 9.51
N ILE A 352 -18.19 -24.21 8.58
CA ILE A 352 -17.83 -24.56 7.20
C ILE A 352 -18.28 -23.48 6.21
N PHE A 353 -19.30 -22.69 6.57
CA PHE A 353 -19.95 -21.74 5.66
C PHE A 353 -18.96 -20.71 5.05
N PRO A 354 -18.12 -19.98 5.82
CA PRO A 354 -17.14 -19.04 5.25
C PRO A 354 -16.19 -19.71 4.26
N THR A 355 -15.69 -20.90 4.60
CA THR A 355 -14.78 -21.67 3.74
C THR A 355 -15.45 -22.10 2.44
N ILE A 356 -16.73 -22.48 2.46
CA ILE A 356 -17.51 -22.80 1.25
C ILE A 356 -17.66 -21.56 0.37
N VAL A 357 -18.06 -20.42 0.95
CA VAL A 357 -18.21 -19.16 0.21
C VAL A 357 -16.88 -18.75 -0.43
N MET A 358 -15.77 -18.83 0.31
CA MET A 358 -14.43 -18.56 -0.20
C MET A 358 -14.01 -19.56 -1.29
N GLY A 359 -14.39 -20.83 -1.18
CA GLY A 359 -14.19 -21.84 -2.22
C GLY A 359 -14.91 -21.48 -3.52
N ILE A 360 -16.16 -21.02 -3.44
CA ILE A 360 -16.94 -20.54 -4.58
C ILE A 360 -16.27 -19.33 -5.23
N ILE A 361 -15.87 -18.33 -4.44
CA ILE A 361 -15.15 -17.13 -4.93
C ILE A 361 -13.85 -17.54 -5.64
N THR A 362 -13.10 -18.48 -5.07
CA THR A 362 -11.84 -18.98 -5.63
C THR A 362 -12.08 -19.67 -6.97
N ALA A 363 -13.08 -20.55 -7.06
CA ALA A 363 -13.43 -21.25 -8.29
C ALA A 363 -13.82 -20.27 -9.41
N ILE A 364 -14.69 -19.29 -9.13
CA ILE A 364 -15.09 -18.26 -10.09
C ILE A 364 -13.88 -17.42 -10.52
N THR A 365 -12.99 -17.10 -9.59
CA THR A 365 -11.79 -16.32 -9.87
C THR A 365 -10.85 -17.05 -10.83
N ILE A 366 -10.66 -18.35 -10.63
CA ILE A 366 -9.88 -19.22 -11.52
C ILE A 366 -10.53 -19.31 -12.89
N ILE A 367 -11.84 -19.60 -12.97
CA ILE A 367 -12.59 -19.69 -14.24
C ILE A 367 -12.45 -18.39 -15.03
N SER A 368 -12.61 -17.24 -14.36
CA SER A 368 -12.42 -15.94 -15.01
C SER A 368 -10.97 -15.70 -15.41
N GLY A 369 -9.99 -16.17 -14.62
CA GLY A 369 -8.57 -16.12 -14.99
C GLY A 369 -8.29 -16.89 -16.28
N ILE A 370 -8.77 -18.13 -16.37
CA ILE A 370 -8.62 -19.00 -17.56
C ILE A 370 -9.25 -18.32 -18.78
N ASP A 371 -10.47 -17.78 -18.69
CA ASP A 371 -11.12 -17.05 -19.78
C ASP A 371 -10.26 -15.87 -20.28
N TYR A 372 -9.66 -15.12 -19.36
CA TYR A 372 -8.74 -14.04 -19.70
C TYR A 372 -7.49 -14.55 -20.43
N PHE A 373 -6.82 -15.58 -19.91
CA PHE A 373 -5.59 -16.11 -20.52
C PHE A 373 -5.84 -16.77 -21.88
N VAL A 374 -6.86 -17.63 -21.99
CA VAL A 374 -7.20 -18.35 -23.23
C VAL A 374 -7.48 -17.35 -24.34
N SER A 375 -8.27 -16.34 -24.03
CA SER A 375 -8.66 -15.38 -25.03
C SER A 375 -7.57 -14.36 -25.35
N SER A 376 -6.62 -14.13 -24.45
CA SER A 376 -5.45 -13.27 -24.68
C SER A 376 -4.22 -14.04 -25.20
N LYS A 377 -4.36 -15.33 -25.56
CA LYS A 377 -3.29 -16.14 -26.18
C LYS A 377 -2.63 -15.45 -27.38
N HIS A 378 -3.40 -14.73 -28.19
CA HIS A 378 -2.90 -13.99 -29.35
C HIS A 378 -1.98 -12.81 -28.97
N ILE A 379 -2.19 -12.20 -27.80
CA ILE A 379 -1.34 -11.14 -27.25
C ILE A 379 -0.08 -11.75 -26.64
N LEU A 380 -0.22 -12.85 -25.89
CA LEU A 380 0.89 -13.56 -25.25
C LEU A 380 1.94 -14.09 -26.26
N LYS A 381 1.51 -14.53 -27.45
CA LYS A 381 2.42 -14.96 -28.54
C LYS A 381 3.35 -13.86 -29.08
N LYS A 382 3.13 -12.59 -28.73
CA LYS A 382 4.04 -11.49 -29.09
C LYS A 382 5.18 -11.30 -28.09
N PHE A 383 5.06 -11.86 -26.88
CA PHE A 383 6.02 -11.67 -25.78
C PHE A 383 6.74 -12.96 -25.35
N VAL A 384 6.24 -14.11 -25.80
CA VAL A 384 6.88 -15.44 -25.70
C VAL A 384 7.27 -15.85 -27.11
#